data_AF-A0A6J4QXS1-F1
#
_entry.id   AF-A0A6J4QXS1-F1
#
_cell.length_a   1.000
_cell.length_b   1.000
_cell.length_c   1.000
_cell.angle_alpha   90.00
_cell.angle_beta   90.00
_cell.angle_gamma   90.00
#
_symmetry.space_group_name_H-M   'P 1'
#
loop_
_entity.id
_entity.type
_entity.pdbx_description
1 polymer ?
#
loop_
_entity_poly.entity_id
_entity_poly.type
_entity_poly.pdbx_seq_one_letter_code
_entity_poly.pdbx_strand_id
1 'polypeptide(L)'
;MLLVVSAVVAGWLWLAGGEPLQAAAQPEVREAPEPFSAQKRAASKEMAAHWEAHGQMRIGSFERPETVPAYDVLDEQRGARDGARGAWLMIDTRSHSEEDYVLITRHVKAEYAELDAVSVEFVDAGSTPFYRGGALIFNTVAGANYIGYIYGPPNNEGYYVEASG
;
A
#
# COMPACT_ATOMS: atom_id res chain seq x y z
N MET A 1 70.01 34.90 -6.91
CA MET A 1 70.52 34.34 -5.64
C MET A 1 70.27 32.84 -5.66
N LEU A 2 71.35 32.05 -5.73
CA LEU A 2 71.46 30.58 -5.57
C LEU A 2 70.67 29.68 -6.56
N LEU A 3 71.18 28.57 -7.10
CA LEU A 3 72.52 27.97 -7.20
C LEU A 3 72.34 26.79 -8.17
N VAL A 4 73.15 26.70 -9.22
CA VAL A 4 73.33 25.48 -10.04
C VAL A 4 74.39 24.63 -9.35
N VAL A 5 74.05 23.43 -8.86
CA VAL A 5 74.94 22.29 -8.50
C VAL A 5 74.01 21.11 -8.22
N SER A 6 74.18 19.84 -8.60
CA SER A 6 75.00 19.12 -9.58
C SER A 6 74.42 17.71 -9.58
N ALA A 7 74.45 17.04 -10.73
CA ALA A 7 74.20 15.61 -10.85
C ALA A 7 75.37 14.83 -10.24
N VAL A 8 75.10 13.89 -9.32
CA VAL A 8 76.01 12.77 -8.98
C VAL A 8 75.19 11.60 -8.43
N VAL A 9 75.10 10.55 -9.24
CA VAL A 9 75.26 9.12 -8.88
C VAL A 9 74.23 8.55 -7.89
N ALA A 10 73.17 7.91 -8.37
CA ALA A 10 73.17 6.50 -8.79
C ALA A 10 73.64 5.54 -7.68
N GLY A 11 72.68 4.94 -7.01
CA GLY A 11 72.90 3.70 -6.27
C GLY A 11 71.99 3.59 -5.05
N TRP A 12 71.53 2.36 -4.80
CA TRP A 12 71.11 1.86 -3.50
C TRP A 12 69.64 1.91 -3.07
N LEU A 13 68.66 2.00 -3.98
CA LEU A 13 67.28 1.59 -3.64
C LEU A 13 66.62 0.72 -4.73
N TRP A 14 67.43 -0.08 -5.45
CA TRP A 14 66.95 -1.31 -6.07
C TRP A 14 67.00 -2.41 -5.00
N LEU A 15 65.90 -2.62 -4.26
CA LEU A 15 65.58 -3.85 -3.53
C LEU A 15 64.25 -3.62 -2.78
N ALA A 16 63.13 -3.88 -3.48
CA ALA A 16 61.79 -4.21 -2.97
C ALA A 16 60.68 -3.58 -3.84
N GLY A 17 60.57 -4.03 -5.09
CA GLY A 17 59.38 -3.81 -5.90
C GLY A 17 58.87 -5.17 -6.34
N GLY A 18 57.80 -5.65 -5.71
CA GLY A 18 57.17 -6.94 -6.00
C GLY A 18 56.73 -7.06 -7.46
N GLU A 19 56.55 -8.30 -7.91
CA GLU A 19 56.13 -8.63 -9.28
C GLU A 19 54.92 -7.81 -9.74
N PRO A 20 54.84 -7.43 -11.03
CA PRO A 20 53.67 -6.74 -11.56
C PRO A 20 52.46 -7.66 -11.46
N LEU A 21 51.41 -7.20 -10.78
CA LEU A 21 50.12 -7.90 -10.72
C LEU A 21 49.62 -8.12 -12.15
N GLN A 22 49.52 -9.38 -12.57
CA GLN A 22 48.85 -9.75 -13.81
C GLN A 22 47.38 -9.36 -13.72
N ALA A 23 46.89 -8.64 -14.73
CA ALA A 23 45.48 -8.28 -14.83
C ALA A 23 44.64 -9.57 -14.81
N ALA A 24 43.72 -9.66 -13.85
CA ALA A 24 42.72 -10.71 -13.83
C ALA A 24 41.95 -10.73 -15.16
N ALA A 25 41.65 -11.92 -15.67
CA ALA A 25 40.87 -12.12 -16.90
C ALA A 25 39.62 -11.22 -16.89
N GLN A 26 39.30 -10.60 -18.04
CA GLN A 26 38.14 -9.71 -18.13
C GLN A 26 36.88 -10.47 -17.68
N PRO A 27 36.11 -9.94 -16.72
CA PRO A 27 34.90 -10.60 -16.26
C PRO A 27 33.91 -10.71 -17.42
N GLU A 28 33.32 -11.89 -17.58
CA GLU A 28 32.30 -12.13 -18.60
C GLU A 28 31.11 -11.20 -18.34
N VAL A 29 30.88 -10.27 -19.25
CA VAL A 29 29.81 -9.28 -19.13
C VAL A 29 28.49 -9.96 -19.50
N ARG A 30 27.73 -10.36 -18.47
CA ARG A 30 26.36 -10.83 -18.66
C ARG A 30 25.49 -9.68 -19.18
N GLU A 31 24.54 -10.01 -20.05
CA GLU A 31 23.55 -9.05 -20.53
C GLU A 31 22.73 -8.46 -19.37
N ALA A 32 22.50 -7.15 -19.41
CA ALA A 32 21.77 -6.46 -18.36
C ALA A 32 20.33 -6.99 -18.30
N PRO A 33 19.77 -7.26 -17.10
CA PRO A 33 18.37 -7.61 -17.00
C PRO A 33 17.51 -6.47 -17.56
N GLU A 34 16.33 -6.84 -18.06
CA GLU A 34 15.34 -5.87 -18.55
C GLU A 34 15.18 -4.71 -17.56
N PRO A 35 15.09 -3.46 -18.06
CA PRO A 35 14.92 -2.31 -17.19
C PRO A 35 13.63 -2.46 -16.39
N PHE A 36 13.72 -2.14 -15.10
CA PHE A 36 12.62 -2.21 -14.12
C PHE A 36 11.32 -1.54 -14.62
N SER A 37 11.43 -0.51 -15.48
CA SER A 37 10.29 0.18 -16.08
C SER A 37 9.51 -0.66 -17.10
N ALA A 38 10.17 -1.55 -17.86
CA ALA A 38 9.52 -2.45 -18.79
C ALA A 38 8.73 -3.54 -18.06
N GLN A 39 9.32 -4.10 -17.01
CA GLN A 39 8.67 -5.06 -16.11
C GLN A 39 7.45 -4.44 -15.42
N LYS A 40 7.58 -3.22 -14.89
CA LYS A 40 6.46 -2.50 -14.28
C LYS A 40 5.32 -2.24 -15.27
N ARG A 41 5.62 -1.86 -16.53
CA ARG A 41 4.59 -1.67 -17.55
C ARG A 41 3.85 -2.97 -17.89
N ALA A 42 4.57 -4.07 -18.04
CA ALA A 42 3.96 -5.37 -18.32
C ALA A 42 3.04 -5.80 -17.16
N ALA A 43 3.53 -5.72 -15.92
CA ALA A 43 2.74 -6.03 -14.73
C ALA A 43 1.52 -5.10 -14.58
N SER A 44 1.67 -3.80 -14.82
CA SER A 44 0.54 -2.86 -14.81
C SER A 44 -0.50 -3.17 -15.88
N LYS A 45 -0.09 -3.62 -17.07
CA LYS A 45 -1.02 -3.98 -18.16
C LYS A 45 -1.79 -5.26 -17.85
N GLU A 46 -1.11 -6.27 -17.31
CA GLU A 46 -1.73 -7.53 -16.89
C GLU A 46 -2.71 -7.29 -15.73
N MET A 47 -2.31 -6.48 -14.75
CA MET A 47 -3.14 -6.07 -13.64
C MET A 47 -4.37 -5.27 -14.09
N ALA A 48 -4.21 -4.33 -15.03
CA ALA A 48 -5.32 -3.58 -15.61
C ALA A 48 -6.32 -4.49 -16.33
N ALA A 49 -5.85 -5.45 -17.12
CA ALA A 49 -6.72 -6.43 -17.79
C ALA A 49 -7.47 -7.32 -16.79
N HIS A 50 -6.82 -7.72 -15.70
CA HIS A 50 -7.46 -8.47 -14.61
C HIS A 50 -8.57 -7.64 -13.93
N TRP A 51 -8.34 -6.35 -13.69
CA TRP A 51 -9.36 -5.46 -13.11
C TRP A 51 -10.47 -5.08 -14.07
N GLU A 52 -10.22 -4.95 -15.37
CA GLU A 52 -11.30 -4.79 -16.36
C GLU A 52 -12.22 -6.03 -16.38
N ALA A 53 -11.64 -7.23 -16.25
CA ALA A 53 -12.40 -8.47 -16.26
C ALA A 53 -13.18 -8.73 -14.95
N HIS A 54 -12.63 -8.36 -13.80
CA HIS A 54 -13.16 -8.76 -12.48
C HIS A 54 -13.52 -7.60 -11.55
N GLY A 55 -13.25 -6.35 -11.94
CA GLY A 55 -13.36 -5.17 -11.08
C GLY A 55 -14.77 -4.90 -10.57
N GLN A 56 -15.81 -5.38 -11.27
CA GLN A 56 -17.21 -5.26 -10.86
C GLN A 56 -17.74 -6.45 -10.05
N MET A 57 -16.92 -7.51 -9.86
CA MET A 57 -17.32 -8.65 -9.05
C MET A 57 -17.54 -8.19 -7.61
N ARG A 58 -18.75 -8.45 -7.10
CA ARG A 58 -19.15 -8.06 -5.75
C ARG A 58 -18.54 -9.01 -4.72
N ILE A 59 -18.17 -8.47 -3.56
CA ILE A 59 -17.53 -9.21 -2.47
C ILE A 59 -18.42 -9.18 -1.23
N GLY A 60 -18.67 -10.36 -0.66
CA GLY A 60 -19.44 -10.55 0.56
C GLY A 60 -20.94 -10.35 0.41
N SER A 61 -21.61 -10.31 1.56
CA SER A 61 -23.05 -10.04 1.65
C SER A 61 -23.33 -8.53 1.70
N PHE A 62 -24.48 -8.14 1.17
CA PHE A 62 -25.04 -6.78 1.26
C PHE A 62 -26.35 -6.76 2.05
N GLU A 63 -26.64 -7.85 2.78
CA GLU A 63 -27.80 -7.93 3.65
C GLU A 63 -27.62 -7.04 4.87
N ARG A 64 -28.64 -6.23 5.12
CA ARG A 64 -28.72 -5.37 6.29
C ARG A 64 -28.91 -6.22 7.55
N PRO A 65 -28.12 -6.02 8.63
CA PRO A 65 -28.37 -6.68 9.91
C PRO A 65 -29.76 -6.33 10.47
N GLU A 66 -30.38 -7.28 11.17
CA GLU A 66 -31.69 -7.06 11.81
C GLU A 66 -31.65 -6.00 12.92
N THR A 67 -30.53 -5.95 13.65
CA THR A 67 -30.25 -4.97 14.70
C THR A 67 -28.91 -4.30 14.42
N VAL A 68 -28.85 -2.98 14.62
CA VAL A 68 -27.65 -2.17 14.41
C VAL A 68 -27.54 -1.20 15.60
N PRO A 69 -26.39 -1.13 16.27
CA PRO A 69 -26.15 -0.12 17.30
C PRO A 69 -26.35 1.29 16.75
N ALA A 70 -26.76 2.22 17.62
CA ALA A 70 -26.93 3.61 17.22
C ALA A 70 -25.59 4.24 16.83
N TYR A 71 -25.60 4.97 15.72
CA TYR A 71 -24.46 5.73 15.24
C TYR A 71 -24.92 6.89 14.37
N ASP A 72 -24.08 7.91 14.24
CA ASP A 72 -24.29 9.06 13.37
C ASP A 72 -23.09 9.23 12.43
N VAL A 73 -23.33 9.56 11.16
CA VAL A 73 -22.25 9.94 10.23
C VAL A 73 -21.96 11.43 10.44
N LEU A 74 -20.77 11.74 10.94
CA LEU A 74 -20.33 13.10 11.23
C LEU A 74 -19.72 13.80 10.01
N ASP A 75 -18.97 13.06 9.20
CA ASP A 75 -18.37 13.55 7.97
C ASP A 75 -18.35 12.46 6.91
N GLU A 76 -18.44 12.87 5.64
CA GLU A 76 -18.42 12.01 4.48
C GLU A 76 -17.64 12.68 3.34
N GLN A 77 -16.62 11.97 2.85
CA GLN A 77 -15.81 12.43 1.73
C GLN A 77 -15.82 11.38 0.62
N ARG A 78 -16.42 11.73 -0.52
CA ARG A 78 -16.48 10.86 -1.71
C ARG A 78 -15.32 11.14 -2.65
N GLY A 79 -14.84 10.09 -3.32
CA GLY A 79 -13.77 10.17 -4.29
C GLY A 79 -13.87 9.09 -5.36
N ALA A 80 -13.07 9.24 -6.41
CA ALA A 80 -12.89 8.22 -7.43
C ALA A 80 -11.41 8.14 -7.85
N ARG A 81 -10.91 6.93 -8.08
CA ARG A 81 -9.53 6.67 -8.52
C ARG A 81 -9.51 5.41 -9.36
N ASP A 82 -8.81 5.45 -10.49
CA ASP A 82 -8.60 4.30 -11.39
C ASP A 82 -9.91 3.58 -11.78
N GLY A 83 -10.99 4.34 -11.97
CA GLY A 83 -12.32 3.83 -12.33
C GLY A 83 -13.15 3.30 -11.16
N ALA A 84 -12.59 3.19 -9.95
CA ALA A 84 -13.31 2.82 -8.73
C ALA A 84 -13.83 4.07 -7.99
N ARG A 85 -15.02 3.96 -7.39
CA ARG A 85 -15.65 5.01 -6.57
C ARG A 85 -15.62 4.59 -5.11
N GLY A 86 -15.27 5.52 -4.22
CA GLY A 86 -15.31 5.22 -2.80
C GLY A 86 -15.66 6.42 -1.92
N ALA A 87 -15.78 6.15 -0.63
CA ALA A 87 -16.01 7.15 0.40
C ALA A 87 -15.13 6.90 1.63
N TRP A 88 -14.82 7.96 2.35
CA TRP A 88 -14.36 7.91 3.74
C TRP A 88 -15.45 8.50 4.62
N LEU A 89 -15.75 7.84 5.74
CA LEU A 89 -16.78 8.21 6.70
C LEU A 89 -16.18 8.35 8.09
N MET A 90 -16.54 9.42 8.80
CA MET A 90 -16.34 9.53 10.24
C MET A 90 -17.66 9.25 10.94
N ILE A 91 -17.71 8.22 11.78
CA ILE A 91 -18.93 7.75 12.44
C ILE A 91 -18.82 7.93 13.95
N ASP A 92 -19.75 8.69 14.55
CA ASP A 92 -19.93 8.76 15.99
C ASP A 92 -20.75 7.57 16.49
N THR A 93 -20.28 6.90 17.54
CA THR A 93 -21.04 5.84 18.20
C THR A 93 -20.63 5.69 19.67
N ARG A 94 -21.58 5.26 20.49
CA ARG A 94 -21.34 4.89 21.90
C ARG A 94 -20.87 3.44 22.06
N SER A 95 -20.88 2.66 20.99
CA SER A 95 -20.35 1.31 20.99
C SER A 95 -18.82 1.32 21.06
N HIS A 96 -18.26 0.34 21.76
CA HIS A 96 -16.81 0.20 21.94
C HIS A 96 -16.31 -1.24 21.72
N SER A 97 -17.17 -2.12 21.21
CA SER A 97 -16.83 -3.51 20.91
C SER A 97 -16.63 -3.71 19.42
N GLU A 98 -15.74 -4.62 19.05
CA GLU A 98 -15.55 -5.04 17.67
C GLU A 98 -16.83 -5.67 17.08
N GLU A 99 -17.60 -6.41 17.90
CA GLU A 99 -18.88 -7.00 17.51
C GLU A 99 -19.89 -5.94 17.05
N ASP A 100 -20.01 -4.84 17.80
CA ASP A 100 -20.89 -3.73 17.44
C ASP A 100 -20.41 -3.02 16.18
N TYR A 101 -19.10 -2.80 16.04
CA TYR A 101 -18.52 -2.23 14.83
C TYR A 101 -18.73 -3.11 13.61
N VAL A 102 -18.74 -4.44 13.76
CA VAL A 102 -19.10 -5.35 12.66
C VAL A 102 -20.55 -5.13 12.23
N LEU A 103 -21.49 -4.97 13.17
CA LEU A 103 -22.89 -4.69 12.84
C LEU A 103 -23.05 -3.35 12.11
N ILE A 104 -22.39 -2.30 12.60
CA ILE A 104 -22.38 -0.98 11.95
C ILE A 104 -21.73 -1.08 10.55
N THR A 105 -20.60 -1.77 10.43
CA THR A 105 -19.87 -1.95 9.16
C THR A 105 -20.72 -2.68 8.12
N ARG A 106 -21.41 -3.75 8.52
CA ARG A 106 -22.34 -4.48 7.62
C ARG A 106 -23.52 -3.61 7.20
N HIS A 107 -24.04 -2.79 8.11
CA HIS A 107 -25.07 -1.82 7.79
C HIS A 107 -24.58 -0.77 6.79
N VAL A 108 -23.42 -0.16 7.02
CA VAL A 108 -22.77 0.79 6.10
C VAL A 108 -22.51 0.12 4.75
N LYS A 109 -22.03 -1.11 4.72
CA LYS A 109 -21.81 -1.87 3.47
C LYS A 109 -23.08 -2.01 2.63
N ALA A 110 -24.22 -2.26 3.27
CA ALA A 110 -25.51 -2.35 2.61
C ALA A 110 -26.00 -0.98 2.10
N GLU A 111 -25.85 0.08 2.91
CA GLU A 111 -26.27 1.44 2.55
C GLU A 111 -25.43 2.06 1.42
N TYR A 112 -24.13 1.77 1.39
CA TYR A 112 -23.18 2.28 0.38
C TYR A 112 -22.85 1.23 -0.69
N ALA A 113 -23.80 0.33 -0.98
CA ALA A 113 -23.63 -0.81 -1.87
C ALA A 113 -23.35 -0.44 -3.34
N GLU A 114 -23.56 0.83 -3.72
CA GLU A 114 -23.25 1.41 -5.02
C GLU A 114 -21.79 1.84 -5.17
N LEU A 115 -21.09 2.08 -4.07
CA LEU A 115 -19.66 2.38 -4.09
C LEU A 115 -18.84 1.10 -4.19
N ASP A 116 -17.63 1.20 -4.73
CA ASP A 116 -16.69 0.09 -4.80
C ASP A 116 -16.02 -0.14 -3.45
N ALA A 117 -15.79 0.93 -2.68
CA ALA A 117 -15.08 0.88 -1.40
C ALA A 117 -15.56 1.95 -0.41
N VAL A 118 -15.54 1.64 0.89
CA VAL A 118 -15.78 2.61 1.96
C VAL A 118 -14.75 2.42 3.07
N SER A 119 -14.13 3.50 3.54
CA SER A 119 -13.31 3.51 4.77
C SER A 119 -14.10 4.22 5.86
N VAL A 120 -14.05 3.69 7.07
CA VAL A 120 -14.80 4.18 8.22
C VAL A 120 -13.83 4.40 9.37
N GLU A 121 -13.94 5.55 10.03
CA GLU A 121 -13.35 5.82 11.32
C GLU A 121 -14.45 5.90 12.37
N PHE A 122 -14.36 5.06 13.40
CA PHE A 122 -15.28 5.10 14.53
C PHE A 122 -14.74 6.04 15.60
N VAL A 123 -15.58 6.98 16.03
CA VAL A 123 -15.29 7.92 17.11
C VAL A 123 -16.38 7.90 18.17
N ASP A 124 -16.06 8.35 19.38
CA ASP A 124 -17.04 8.74 20.40
C ASP A 124 -16.80 10.21 20.75
N ALA A 125 -17.57 11.08 20.10
CA ALA A 125 -17.50 12.54 20.22
C ALA A 125 -17.73 13.05 21.66
N GLY A 126 -18.35 12.23 22.52
CA GLY A 126 -18.56 12.55 23.92
C GLY A 126 -17.43 12.11 24.87
N SER A 127 -16.33 11.56 24.35
CA SER A 127 -15.25 10.98 25.16
C SER A 127 -13.86 11.43 24.70
N THR A 128 -12.84 11.36 25.56
CA THR A 128 -11.44 11.64 25.15
C THR A 128 -10.55 10.47 25.62
N PRO A 129 -9.81 9.78 24.74
CA PRO A 129 -9.64 10.04 23.29
C PRO A 129 -10.88 9.70 22.45
N PHE A 130 -11.05 10.43 21.34
CA PHE A 130 -12.23 10.34 20.47
C PHE A 130 -12.18 9.14 19.53
N TYR A 131 -11.01 8.71 19.04
CA TYR A 131 -10.87 7.57 18.12
C TYR A 131 -11.09 6.25 18.83
N ARG A 132 -11.89 5.36 18.23
CA ARG A 132 -12.30 4.08 18.81
C ARG A 132 -12.05 2.87 17.92
N GLY A 133 -11.64 3.08 16.68
CA GLY A 133 -11.38 2.00 15.72
C GLY A 133 -11.73 2.42 14.30
N GLY A 134 -11.75 1.45 13.40
CA GLY A 134 -12.12 1.69 12.01
C GLY A 134 -12.57 0.44 11.29
N ALA A 135 -13.11 0.64 10.10
CA ALA A 135 -13.43 -0.42 9.18
C ALA A 135 -13.05 -0.07 7.75
N LEU A 136 -12.68 -1.10 6.99
CA LEU A 136 -12.47 -1.02 5.54
C LEU A 136 -13.49 -1.94 4.88
N ILE A 137 -14.27 -1.41 3.95
CA ILE A 137 -15.32 -2.12 3.23
C ILE A 137 -14.92 -2.20 1.76
N PHE A 138 -14.92 -3.43 1.23
CA PHE A 138 -14.59 -3.76 -0.14
C PHE A 138 -15.86 -4.32 -0.79
N ASN A 139 -16.58 -3.50 -1.54
CA ASN A 139 -17.80 -3.94 -2.23
C ASN A 139 -17.47 -4.65 -3.54
N THR A 140 -16.38 -4.24 -4.17
CA THR A 140 -15.90 -4.84 -5.41
C THR A 140 -14.38 -5.08 -5.35
N VAL A 141 -13.90 -5.89 -6.27
CA VAL A 141 -12.46 -6.15 -6.43
C VAL A 141 -11.71 -4.85 -6.79
N ALA A 142 -12.31 -3.96 -7.59
CA ALA A 142 -11.76 -2.63 -7.85
C ALA A 142 -11.67 -1.78 -6.56
N GLY A 143 -12.66 -1.91 -5.67
CA GLY A 143 -12.67 -1.25 -4.37
C GLY A 143 -11.56 -1.70 -3.42
N ALA A 144 -11.20 -2.99 -3.46
CA ALA A 144 -10.02 -3.49 -2.73
C ALA A 144 -8.76 -2.74 -3.15
N ASN A 145 -8.53 -2.59 -4.47
CA ASN A 145 -7.41 -1.82 -4.99
C ASN A 145 -7.50 -0.32 -4.60
N TYR A 146 -8.68 0.27 -4.67
CA TYR A 146 -8.92 1.67 -4.27
C TYR A 146 -8.42 1.96 -2.84
N ILE A 147 -8.66 1.03 -1.90
CA ILE A 147 -8.22 1.17 -0.50
C ILE A 147 -6.76 0.71 -0.29
N GLY A 148 -6.10 0.13 -1.30
CA GLY A 148 -4.68 -0.23 -1.27
C GLY A 148 -4.38 -1.73 -1.21
N TYR A 149 -5.41 -2.58 -1.31
CA TYR A 149 -5.26 -4.04 -1.37
C TYR A 149 -5.03 -4.49 -2.82
N ILE A 150 -3.80 -4.31 -3.29
CA ILE A 150 -3.41 -4.54 -4.70
C ILE A 150 -3.42 -6.02 -5.13
N TYR A 151 -3.47 -6.96 -4.19
CA TYR A 151 -3.54 -8.40 -4.48
C TYR A 151 -4.95 -8.97 -4.37
N GLY A 152 -5.97 -8.10 -4.24
CA GLY A 152 -7.36 -8.48 -4.01
C GLY A 152 -7.79 -8.32 -2.55
N PRO A 153 -9.09 -8.52 -2.26
CA PRO A 153 -9.62 -8.31 -0.91
C PRO A 153 -8.99 -9.27 0.11
N PRO A 154 -8.85 -8.85 1.38
CA PRO A 154 -8.21 -9.66 2.42
C PRO A 154 -9.03 -10.87 2.85
N ASN A 155 -10.34 -10.90 2.54
CA ASN A 155 -11.27 -11.97 2.86
C ASN A 155 -12.47 -11.95 1.90
N ASN A 156 -13.34 -12.96 2.03
CA ASN A 156 -14.56 -13.08 1.22
C ASN A 156 -15.76 -12.32 1.81
N GLU A 157 -15.66 -11.79 3.02
CA GLU A 157 -16.72 -11.01 3.68
C GLU A 157 -16.83 -9.59 3.10
N GLY A 158 -15.77 -9.10 2.47
CA GLY A 158 -15.74 -7.78 1.83
C GLY A 158 -15.71 -6.65 2.86
N TYR A 159 -15.19 -6.91 4.06
CA TYR A 159 -14.83 -5.89 5.04
C TYR A 159 -13.77 -6.38 6.05
N TYR A 160 -13.11 -5.45 6.71
CA TYR A 160 -12.21 -5.65 7.86
C TYR A 160 -12.57 -4.61 8.93
N VAL A 161 -12.57 -5.00 10.20
CA VAL A 161 -12.92 -4.13 11.34
C VAL A 161 -11.85 -4.28 12.40
N GLU A 162 -11.51 -3.17 13.05
CA GLU A 162 -10.58 -3.15 14.19
C GLU A 162 -11.06 -2.14 15.23
N ALA A 163 -11.06 -2.54 16.51
CA ALA A 163 -11.29 -1.65 17.63
C ALA A 163 -9.95 -1.16 18.22
N SER A 164 -9.88 0.09 18.65
CA SER A 164 -8.73 0.61 19.40
C SER A 164 -8.98 0.53 20.90
N GLY A 165 -8.07 -0.11 21.64
CA GLY A 165 -8.11 -0.24 23.10
C GLY A 165 -7.73 1.01 23.87
#